data_AF-A0A953BI56-F1
#
_entry.id   AF-A0A953BI56-F1
#
_cell.length_a   1.000
_cell.length_b   1.000
_cell.length_c   1.000
_cell.angle_alpha   90.00
_cell.angle_beta   90.00
_cell.angle_gamma   90.00
#
_symmetry.space_group_name_H-M   'P 1'
#
loop_
_entity.id
_entity.type
_entity.pdbx_description
1 polymer ?
#
loop_
_entity_poly.entity_id
_entity_poly.type
_entity_poly.pdbx_seq_one_letter_code
_entity_poly.pdbx_strand_id
1 'polypeptide(L)'
;MDRLWNLNNRQPDPATGAESESQSVERRLAELESRLDSLTLACMAMWRLFQQKHGISDEEFSAMVREVDLSDGRLDGRIAPETKSCATCGRAMSSRHVKCLYCGGDNLQRKPFEGAR
;
A
#
# COMPACT_ATOMS: atom_id res chain seq x y z
N MET A 1 -39.15 6.31 -44.87
CA MET A 1 -38.57 6.31 -43.52
C MET A 1 -38.07 4.90 -43.18
N ASP A 2 -36.96 4.82 -42.44
CA ASP A 2 -36.44 3.63 -41.72
C ASP A 2 -35.63 2.55 -42.46
N ARG A 3 -34.58 2.94 -43.19
CA ARG A 3 -33.51 1.99 -43.62
C ARG A 3 -32.08 2.56 -43.48
N LEU A 4 -31.82 3.37 -42.45
CA LEU A 4 -30.50 3.98 -42.22
C LEU A 4 -30.06 3.99 -40.74
N TRP A 5 -30.45 3.00 -39.94
CA TRP A 5 -30.04 2.93 -38.52
C TRP A 5 -29.38 1.61 -38.08
N ASN A 6 -29.06 0.69 -39.00
CA ASN A 6 -28.44 -0.61 -38.66
C ASN A 6 -27.01 -0.76 -39.20
N LEU A 7 -26.12 0.18 -38.88
CA LEU A 7 -24.70 0.09 -39.22
C LEU A 7 -23.74 0.34 -38.06
N ASN A 8 -24.21 0.42 -36.80
CA ASN A 8 -23.29 0.71 -35.68
C ASN A 8 -23.43 -0.14 -34.42
N ASN A 9 -23.98 -1.36 -34.51
CA ASN A 9 -23.88 -2.32 -33.40
C ASN A 9 -22.93 -3.47 -33.75
N ARG A 10 -21.64 -3.14 -33.87
CA ARG A 10 -20.58 -4.14 -33.72
C ARG A 10 -20.30 -4.25 -32.22
N GLN A 11 -20.98 -5.17 -31.56
CA GLN A 11 -20.60 -5.52 -30.19
C GLN A 11 -19.18 -6.12 -30.24
N PRO A 12 -18.23 -5.63 -29.43
CA PRO A 12 -16.90 -6.22 -29.37
C PRO A 12 -17.02 -7.67 -28.88
N ASP A 13 -16.33 -8.59 -29.57
CA ASP A 13 -16.34 -10.01 -29.23
C ASP A 13 -15.80 -10.19 -27.79
N PRO A 14 -16.53 -10.87 -26.89
CA PRO A 14 -16.15 -11.00 -25.48
C PRO A 14 -14.81 -11.72 -25.29
N ALA A 15 -14.40 -12.56 -26.25
CA ALA A 15 -13.11 -13.25 -26.24
C ALA A 15 -11.93 -12.27 -26.34
N THR A 16 -11.98 -11.30 -27.26
CA THR A 16 -10.92 -10.29 -27.41
C THR A 16 -10.81 -9.35 -26.21
N GLY A 17 -11.92 -9.08 -25.51
CA GLY A 17 -11.93 -8.30 -24.27
C GLY A 17 -11.20 -9.03 -23.14
N ALA A 18 -11.55 -10.29 -22.89
CA ALA A 18 -10.95 -11.10 -21.82
C ALA A 18 -9.44 -11.35 -22.04
N GLU A 19 -9.01 -11.55 -23.29
CA GLU A 19 -7.60 -11.69 -23.64
C GLU A 19 -6.82 -10.40 -23.39
N SER A 20 -7.40 -9.24 -23.72
CA SER A 20 -6.77 -7.93 -23.49
C SER A 20 -6.64 -7.57 -22.01
N GLU A 21 -7.63 -7.95 -21.20
CA GLU A 21 -7.58 -7.75 -19.75
C GLU A 21 -6.53 -8.65 -19.10
N SER A 22 -6.43 -9.91 -19.53
CA SER A 22 -5.42 -10.86 -19.04
C SER A 22 -4.00 -10.36 -19.32
N GLN A 23 -3.73 -9.92 -20.56
CA GLN A 23 -2.42 -9.33 -20.94
C GLN A 23 -2.10 -8.05 -20.15
N SER A 24 -3.10 -7.23 -19.85
CA SER A 24 -2.93 -6.03 -19.04
C SER A 24 -2.54 -6.35 -17.60
N VAL A 25 -3.15 -7.38 -17.01
CA VAL A 25 -2.81 -7.85 -15.65
C VAL A 25 -1.39 -8.43 -15.61
N GLU A 26 -1.01 -9.26 -16.58
CA GLU A 26 0.34 -9.82 -16.68
C GLU A 26 1.41 -8.72 -16.78
N ARG A 27 1.17 -7.70 -17.61
CA ARG A 27 2.09 -6.57 -17.75
C ARG A 27 2.24 -5.78 -16.45
N ARG A 28 1.14 -5.58 -15.71
CA ARG A 28 1.17 -4.90 -14.41
C ARG A 28 1.90 -5.73 -13.35
N LEU A 29 1.76 -7.05 -13.39
CA LEU A 29 2.49 -7.95 -12.49
C LEU A 29 3.99 -7.89 -12.75
N ALA A 30 4.41 -8.01 -14.01
CA ALA A 30 5.82 -7.91 -14.40
C ALA A 30 6.44 -6.54 -14.02
N GLU A 31 5.67 -5.46 -14.15
CA GLU A 31 6.12 -4.13 -13.71
C GLU A 31 6.27 -4.04 -12.19
N LEU A 32 5.36 -4.65 -11.42
CA LEU A 32 5.45 -4.71 -9.97
C LEU A 32 6.65 -5.54 -9.52
N GLU A 33 6.88 -6.70 -10.13
CA GLU A 33 8.04 -7.56 -9.87
C GLU A 33 9.34 -6.79 -10.12
N SER A 34 9.46 -6.10 -11.27
CA SER A 34 10.64 -5.29 -11.59
C SER A 34 10.89 -4.15 -10.58
N ARG A 35 9.82 -3.53 -10.09
CA ARG A 35 9.92 -2.49 -9.03
C ARG A 35 10.35 -3.09 -7.69
N LEU A 36 9.85 -4.27 -7.34
CA LEU A 36 10.24 -4.99 -6.13
C LEU A 36 11.71 -5.40 -6.17
N ASP A 37 12.19 -5.91 -7.30
CA ASP A 37 13.61 -6.25 -7.48
C ASP A 37 14.51 -5.02 -7.32
N SER A 38 14.11 -3.90 -7.93
CA SER A 38 14.84 -2.64 -7.83
C SER A 38 14.90 -2.12 -6.39
N LEU A 39 13.78 -2.20 -5.66
CA LEU A 39 13.72 -1.83 -4.25
C LEU A 39 14.58 -2.75 -3.38
N THR A 40 14.54 -4.06 -3.65
CA THR A 40 15.34 -5.07 -2.94
C THR A 40 16.83 -4.79 -3.12
N LEU A 41 17.25 -4.51 -4.36
CA LEU A 41 18.62 -4.08 -4.68
C LEU A 41 19.03 -2.82 -3.92
N ALA A 42 18.17 -1.80 -3.88
CA ALA A 42 18.45 -0.56 -3.15
C ALA A 42 18.59 -0.82 -1.64
N CYS A 43 17.71 -1.62 -1.04
CA CYS A 43 17.79 -1.99 0.37
C CYS A 43 19.07 -2.77 0.69
N MET A 44 19.46 -3.73 -0.16
CA MET A 44 20.72 -4.46 -0.01
C MET A 44 21.94 -3.54 -0.11
N ALA A 45 21.92 -2.58 -1.05
CA ALA A 45 23.00 -1.60 -1.20
C ALA A 45 23.10 -0.68 0.02
N MET A 46 21.98 -0.19 0.54
CA MET A 46 21.93 0.60 1.78
C MET A 46 22.48 -0.20 2.96
N TRP A 47 22.08 -1.47 3.11
CA TRP A 47 22.60 -2.34 4.17
C TRP A 47 24.13 -2.49 4.09
N ARG A 48 24.67 -2.80 2.91
CA ARG A 48 26.12 -2.92 2.72
C ARG A 48 26.86 -1.61 3.03
N LEU A 49 26.29 -0.46 2.68
CA LEU A 49 26.88 0.84 3.03
C LEU A 49 26.91 1.06 4.55
N PHE A 50 25.86 0.68 5.27
CA PHE A 50 25.83 0.76 6.73
C PHE A 50 26.85 -0.18 7.37
N GLN A 51 26.93 -1.42 6.91
CA GLN A 51 27.91 -2.38 7.39
C GLN A 51 29.35 -1.88 7.17
N GLN A 52 29.66 -1.34 5.99
CA GLN A 52 31.01 -0.81 5.69
C GLN A 52 31.38 0.42 6.52
N LYS A 53 30.45 1.34 6.77
CA LYS A 53 30.73 2.61 7.47
C LYS A 53 30.64 2.50 8.99
N HIS A 54 29.79 1.62 9.51
CA HIS A 54 29.47 1.55 10.92
C HIS A 54 29.83 0.21 11.57
N GLY A 55 30.23 -0.80 10.79
CA GLY A 55 30.65 -2.11 11.32
C GLY A 55 29.51 -2.92 11.95
N ILE A 56 28.26 -2.60 11.61
CA ILE A 56 27.07 -3.27 12.17
C ILE A 56 27.04 -4.72 11.66
N SER A 57 26.84 -5.65 12.60
CA SER A 57 26.70 -7.08 12.31
C SER A 57 25.34 -7.42 11.70
N ASP A 58 25.26 -8.54 10.97
CA ASP A 58 23.99 -9.01 10.40
C ASP A 58 22.97 -9.35 11.51
N GLU A 59 23.45 -9.75 12.70
CA GLU A 59 22.64 -10.02 13.89
C GLU A 59 21.98 -8.77 14.45
N GLU A 60 22.72 -7.65 14.56
CA GLU A 60 22.20 -6.37 15.04
C GLU A 60 21.16 -5.79 14.08
N PHE A 61 21.41 -5.90 12.78
CA PHE A 61 20.44 -5.49 11.76
C PHE A 61 19.17 -6.34 11.79
N SER A 62 19.33 -7.66 11.92
CA SER A 62 18.19 -8.56 12.07
C SER A 62 17.37 -8.27 13.32
N ALA A 63 18.02 -7.88 14.42
CA ALA A 63 17.33 -7.44 15.64
C ALA A 63 16.57 -6.13 15.41
N MET A 64 17.17 -5.16 14.74
CA MET A 64 16.53 -3.89 14.38
C MET A 64 15.33 -4.09 13.45
N VAL A 65 15.42 -4.96 12.45
CA VAL A 65 14.29 -5.30 11.57
C VAL A 65 13.13 -5.89 12.38
N ARG A 66 13.41 -6.79 13.34
CA ARG A 66 12.36 -7.33 14.23
C ARG A 66 11.77 -6.26 15.14
N GLU A 67 12.57 -5.35 15.66
CA GLU A 67 12.09 -4.23 16.49
C GLU A 67 11.18 -3.30 15.69
N VAL A 68 11.56 -2.97 14.46
CA VAL A 68 10.72 -2.16 13.55
C VAL A 68 9.41 -2.90 13.21
N ASP A 69 9.44 -4.20 12.91
CA ASP A 69 8.24 -5.00 12.65
C ASP A 69 7.32 -5.05 13.88
N LEU A 70 7.91 -5.21 15.08
CA LEU A 70 7.18 -5.20 16.35
C LEU A 70 6.60 -3.81 16.72
N SER A 71 7.19 -2.73 16.21
CA SER A 71 6.78 -1.35 16.54
C SER A 71 5.41 -0.95 15.97
N ASP A 72 4.89 -1.72 14.99
CA ASP A 72 3.53 -1.56 14.46
C ASP A 72 2.48 -2.46 15.16
N GLY A 73 2.90 -3.17 16.22
CA GLY A 73 2.01 -3.99 17.05
C GLY A 73 1.55 -5.31 16.40
N ARG A 74 2.09 -5.67 15.23
CA ARG A 74 1.87 -6.97 14.56
C ARG A 74 3.17 -7.45 13.91
N LEU A 75 3.58 -8.66 14.27
CA LEU A 75 4.68 -9.38 13.61
C LEU A 75 4.11 -10.03 12.32
N ASP A 76 3.64 -9.20 11.39
CA ASP A 76 2.98 -9.62 10.15
C ASP A 76 3.75 -9.24 8.88
N GLY A 77 4.90 -8.56 9.01
CA GLY A 77 5.74 -8.12 7.90
C GLY A 77 5.16 -6.95 7.11
N ARG A 78 4.21 -6.19 7.67
CA ARG A 78 3.50 -5.11 6.97
C ARG A 78 3.44 -3.85 7.83
N ILE A 79 3.50 -2.70 7.16
CA ILE A 79 3.24 -1.39 7.79
C ILE A 79 1.74 -1.10 7.66
N ALA A 80 1.03 -0.98 8.78
CA ALA A 80 -0.38 -0.68 8.87
C ALA A 80 -0.67 0.78 8.46
N PRO A 81 -1.84 1.06 7.83
CA PRO A 81 -2.18 2.41 7.41
C PRO A 81 -2.46 3.35 8.61
N GLU A 82 -1.92 4.57 8.56
CA GLU A 82 -2.09 5.59 9.61
C GLU A 82 -3.57 5.87 9.96
N THR A 83 -3.94 5.68 11.23
CA THR A 83 -5.26 6.05 11.77
C THR A 83 -5.21 7.34 12.60
N LYS A 84 -6.28 8.14 12.53
CA LYS A 84 -6.51 9.31 13.40
C LYS A 84 -7.59 8.99 14.43
N SER A 85 -7.44 9.48 15.65
CA SER A 85 -8.48 9.42 16.69
C SER A 85 -9.15 10.77 16.86
N CYS A 86 -10.48 10.79 17.01
CA CYS A 86 -11.19 12.02 17.32
C CYS A 86 -10.96 12.44 18.78
N ALA A 87 -10.50 13.68 19.01
CA ALA A 87 -10.31 14.20 20.37
C ALA A 87 -11.63 14.38 21.15
N THR A 88 -12.77 14.49 20.44
CA THR A 88 -14.08 14.73 21.06
C THR A 88 -14.80 13.44 21.47
N CYS A 89 -14.75 12.39 20.65
CA CYS A 89 -15.48 11.14 20.93
C CYS A 89 -14.58 9.90 21.06
N GLY A 90 -13.27 10.05 20.91
CA GLY A 90 -12.27 8.98 21.09
C GLY A 90 -12.25 7.91 20.00
N ARG A 91 -13.12 7.96 18.99
CA ARG A 91 -13.20 6.93 17.93
C ARG A 91 -12.05 7.08 16.93
N ALA A 92 -11.47 5.94 16.53
CA ALA A 92 -10.46 5.85 15.49
C ALA A 92 -11.10 5.85 14.09
N MET A 93 -10.41 6.45 13.13
CA MET A 93 -10.82 6.50 11.72
C MET A 93 -9.62 6.62 10.79
N SER A 94 -9.83 6.32 9.51
CA SER A 94 -8.81 6.51 8.48
C SER A 94 -8.32 7.95 8.42
N SER A 95 -7.02 8.14 8.19
CA SER A 95 -6.37 9.45 8.02
C SER A 95 -6.94 10.30 6.87
N ARG A 96 -7.69 9.68 5.94
CA ARG A 96 -8.37 10.33 4.81
C ARG A 96 -9.54 11.23 5.22
N HIS A 97 -10.14 11.01 6.38
CA HIS A 97 -11.24 11.85 6.85
C HIS A 97 -10.72 13.13 7.49
N VAL A 98 -11.37 14.26 7.17
CA VAL A 98 -11.07 15.59 7.72
C VAL A 98 -11.88 15.87 8.97
N LYS A 99 -13.11 15.33 9.06
CA LYS A 99 -14.01 15.46 10.21
C LYS A 99 -14.37 14.09 10.78
N CYS A 100 -14.73 14.05 12.06
CA CYS A 100 -15.24 12.84 12.68
C CYS A 100 -16.58 12.42 12.07
N LEU A 101 -16.64 11.20 11.49
CA LEU A 101 -17.88 10.63 10.96
C LEU A 101 -18.97 10.40 12.02
N TYR A 102 -18.60 10.38 13.31
CA TYR A 102 -19.50 10.04 14.40
C TYR A 102 -20.02 11.25 15.17
N CYS A 103 -19.15 12.21 15.50
CA CYS A 103 -19.52 13.38 16.31
C CYS A 103 -19.37 14.71 15.56
N GLY A 104 -18.88 14.70 14.31
CA GLY A 104 -18.69 15.92 13.52
C GLY A 104 -17.51 16.79 13.94
N GLY A 105 -16.75 16.43 14.98
CA GLY A 105 -15.59 17.19 15.45
C GLY A 105 -14.48 17.30 14.40
N ASP A 106 -13.92 18.50 14.26
CA ASP A 106 -12.86 18.83 13.29
C ASP A 106 -11.45 18.49 13.80
N ASN A 107 -11.34 18.15 15.08
CA ASN A 107 -10.06 17.90 15.75
C ASN A 107 -9.72 16.40 15.75
N LEU A 108 -9.28 15.91 14.59
CA LEU A 108 -8.76 14.56 14.42
C LEU A 108 -7.27 14.55 14.74
N GLN A 109 -6.94 14.01 15.90
CA GLN A 109 -5.57 13.88 16.35
C GLN A 109 -4.95 12.65 15.69
N ARG A 110 -3.82 12.87 15.03
CA ARG A 110 -2.92 11.77 14.66
C ARG A 110 -2.39 11.21 15.96
N LYS A 111 -2.70 9.95 16.25
CA LYS A 111 -1.94 9.24 17.26
C LYS A 111 -0.67 8.75 16.58
N PRO A 112 0.52 9.15 17.04
CA PRO A 112 1.73 8.46 16.66
C PRO A 112 1.58 7.04 17.21
N PHE A 113 1.38 6.06 16.33
CA PHE A 113 1.51 4.62 16.65
C PHE A 113 0.37 3.91 17.42
N GLU A 114 -0.84 4.47 17.52
CA GLU A 114 -1.94 3.77 18.23
C GLU A 114 -2.87 3.02 17.26
N GLY A 115 -2.34 1.96 16.65
CA GLY A 115 -3.07 0.96 15.85
C GLY A 115 -3.39 -0.33 16.62
N ALA A 116 -3.23 -0.34 17.95
CA ALA A 116 -3.50 -1.49 18.79
C ALA A 116 -4.91 -1.42 19.42
N ARG A 117 -5.90 -2.02 18.74
CA ARG A 117 -7.01 -2.77 19.36
C ARG A 117 -7.47 -3.89 18.43
#